data_AF-A0A2G9TSN6-F1
#
_entry.id   AF-A0A2G9TSN6-F1
#
_cell.length_a   1.000
_cell.length_b   1.000
_cell.length_c   1.000
_cell.angle_alpha   90.00
_cell.angle_beta   90.00
_cell.angle_gamma   90.00
#
_symmetry.space_group_name_H-M   'P 1'
#
loop_
_entity.id
_entity.type
_entity.pdbx_description
1 polymer ?
#
loop_
_entity_poly.entity_id
_entity_poly.type
_entity_poly.pdbx_seq_one_letter_code
_entity_poly.pdbx_strand_id
1 'polypeptide(L)'
;MLDLGITGPEGFLQSRPEELESERVNSLCVLSQLSNCPVSIVSVSSAESLAALERARCSGALAHAEIASAAVVADGSHYFNKCLKHASTHMTEVPLRTEGSSKLISALAR
;
A
#
# COMPACT_ATOMS: atom_id res chain seq x y z
N MET A 1 -16.95 6.10 5.26
CA MET A 1 -17.12 6.68 3.92
C MET A 1 -18.57 6.59 3.45
N LEU A 2 -19.17 5.39 3.48
CA LEU A 2 -20.59 5.21 3.13
C LEU A 2 -21.53 6.09 3.96
N ASP A 3 -21.31 6.22 5.27
CA ASP A 3 -22.12 7.09 6.15
C ASP A 3 -22.01 8.59 5.81
N LEU A 4 -20.95 9.00 5.10
CA LEU A 4 -20.77 10.36 4.59
C LEU A 4 -21.40 10.56 3.20
N GLY A 5 -22.12 9.56 2.69
CA GLY A 5 -22.72 9.58 1.36
C GLY A 5 -21.75 9.31 0.20
N ILE A 6 -20.50 8.94 0.49
CA ILE A 6 -19.46 8.66 -0.51
C ILE A 6 -19.56 7.19 -0.91
N THR A 7 -20.22 6.93 -2.04
CA THR A 7 -20.46 5.58 -2.57
C THR A 7 -19.69 5.28 -3.87
N GLY A 8 -18.97 6.26 -4.43
CA GLY A 8 -18.18 6.06 -5.63
C GLY A 8 -16.78 5.47 -5.34
N PRO A 9 -16.02 5.12 -6.40
CA PRO A 9 -14.67 4.57 -6.28
C PRO A 9 -13.69 5.47 -5.54
N GLU A 10 -13.91 6.79 -5.49
CA GLU A 10 -13.13 7.73 -4.69
C GLU A 10 -13.11 7.38 -3.20
N GLY A 11 -14.20 6.79 -2.69
CA GLY A 11 -14.27 6.29 -1.32
C GLY A 11 -13.34 5.10 -1.06
N PHE A 12 -12.90 4.37 -2.09
CA PHE A 12 -12.00 3.22 -1.97
C PHE A 12 -10.63 3.63 -1.43
N LEU A 13 -10.05 4.69 -1.99
CA LEU A 13 -8.79 5.28 -1.53
C LEU A 13 -8.96 5.97 -0.17
N GLN A 14 -10.02 6.78 -0.01
CA GLN A 14 -10.25 7.56 1.21
C GLN A 14 -10.52 6.69 2.45
N SER A 15 -11.16 5.53 2.28
CA SER A 15 -11.42 4.60 3.39
C SER A 15 -10.19 3.82 3.84
N ARG A 16 -9.11 3.82 3.06
CA ARG A 16 -7.90 3.01 3.29
C ARG A 16 -6.66 3.89 3.12
N PRO A 17 -6.43 4.84 4.02
CA PRO A 17 -5.28 5.73 3.94
C PRO A 17 -3.97 4.95 4.10
N GLU A 18 -2.84 5.53 3.72
CA GLU A 18 -1.56 4.82 3.65
C GLU A 18 -0.97 4.49 5.02
N GLU A 19 -1.29 5.31 6.02
CA GLU A 19 -0.90 5.14 7.41
C GLU A 19 -1.44 3.83 7.98
N LEU A 20 -2.62 3.39 7.52
CA LEU A 20 -3.22 2.12 7.93
C LEU A 20 -2.45 0.91 7.37
N GLU A 21 -1.90 1.04 6.17
CA GLU A 21 -1.03 0.02 5.58
C GLU A 21 0.33 0.01 6.29
N SER A 22 0.89 1.19 6.54
CA SER A 22 2.16 1.40 7.25
C SER A 22 2.12 0.79 8.67
N GLU A 23 1.03 1.01 9.41
CA GLU A 23 0.83 0.43 10.74
C GLU A 23 0.80 -1.10 10.68
N ARG A 24 0.05 -1.69 9.73
CA ARG A 24 -0.01 -3.14 9.56
C ARG A 24 1.35 -3.75 9.24
N VAL A 25 2.11 -3.11 8.36
CA VAL A 25 3.48 -3.54 8.03
C VAL A 25 4.36 -3.49 9.27
N ASN A 26 4.32 -2.40 10.02
CA ASN A 26 5.10 -2.26 11.25
C ASN A 26 4.75 -3.35 12.28
N SER A 27 3.46 -3.59 12.49
CA SER A 27 2.96 -4.63 13.41
C SER A 27 3.40 -6.03 12.98
N LEU A 28 3.35 -6.36 11.69
CA LEU A 28 3.88 -7.64 11.17
C LEU A 28 5.40 -7.77 11.35
N CYS A 29 6.14 -6.68 11.17
CA CYS A 29 7.58 -6.69 11.38
C CYS A 29 7.96 -6.94 12.84
N VAL A 30 7.24 -6.33 13.78
CA VAL A 30 7.44 -6.58 15.22
C VAL A 30 7.16 -8.05 15.55
N LEU A 31 6.08 -8.63 15.00
CA LEU A 31 5.78 -10.04 15.19
C LEU A 31 6.88 -10.94 14.61
N SER A 32 7.38 -10.62 13.41
CA SER A 32 8.52 -11.33 12.79
C SER A 32 9.77 -11.30 13.66
N GLN A 33 10.08 -10.14 14.27
CA GLN A 33 11.20 -10.01 15.21
C GLN A 33 11.01 -10.86 16.46
N LEU A 34 9.82 -10.81 17.07
CA LEU A 34 9.52 -11.56 18.29
C LEU A 34 9.50 -13.07 18.07
N SER A 35 9.00 -13.53 16.92
CA SER A 35 8.92 -14.95 16.58
C SER A 35 10.17 -15.48 15.89
N ASN A 36 11.11 -14.61 15.51
CA ASN A 36 12.28 -14.93 14.69
C ASN A 36 11.93 -15.75 13.43
N CYS A 37 10.79 -15.44 12.81
CA CYS A 37 10.30 -16.12 11.61
C CYS A 37 10.30 -15.15 10.41
N PRO A 38 10.73 -15.60 9.22
CA PRO A 38 10.64 -14.79 8.03
C PRO A 38 9.17 -14.60 7.60
N VAL A 39 8.80 -13.36 7.25
CA VAL A 39 7.44 -13.00 6.80
C VAL A 39 7.53 -12.29 5.45
N SER A 40 6.62 -12.64 4.52
CA SER A 40 6.42 -11.90 3.27
C SER A 40 5.10 -11.13 3.35
N ILE A 41 5.15 -9.83 3.09
CA ILE A 41 4.01 -8.93 3.08
C ILE A 41 3.61 -8.69 1.63
N VAL A 42 2.44 -9.16 1.26
CA VAL A 42 1.96 -9.17 -0.13
C VAL A 42 1.21 -7.88 -0.45
N SER A 43 1.23 -7.49 -1.73
CA SER A 43 0.44 -6.39 -2.30
C SER A 43 0.72 -5.02 -1.66
N VAL A 44 1.99 -4.72 -1.31
CA VAL A 44 2.35 -3.40 -0.79
C VAL A 44 2.15 -2.33 -1.86
N SER A 45 1.48 -1.25 -1.49
CA SER A 45 1.06 -0.15 -2.37
C SER A 45 1.58 1.22 -1.95
N SER A 46 2.00 1.41 -0.69
CA SER A 46 2.49 2.69 -0.18
C SER A 46 4.01 2.75 0.00
N ALA A 47 4.58 3.90 -0.35
CA ALA A 47 5.98 4.21 -0.07
C ALA A 47 6.27 4.35 1.44
N GLU A 48 5.29 4.76 2.25
CA GLU A 48 5.43 4.83 3.70
C GLU A 48 5.56 3.44 4.32
N SER A 49 4.78 2.48 3.81
CA SER A 49 4.85 1.07 4.23
C SER A 49 6.22 0.47 3.94
N LEU A 50 6.81 0.79 2.78
CA LEU A 50 8.19 0.40 2.50
C LEU A 50 9.20 1.04 3.45
N ALA A 51 9.05 2.32 3.78
CA ALA A 51 9.92 2.98 4.74
C ALA A 51 9.81 2.37 6.15
N ALA A 52 8.61 1.92 6.56
CA ALA A 52 8.40 1.18 7.80
C ALA A 52 9.11 -0.19 7.78
N LEU A 53 8.99 -0.92 6.66
CA LEU A 53 9.70 -2.19 6.46
C LEU A 53 11.22 -2.02 6.51
N GLU A 54 11.77 -1.03 5.81
CA GLU A 54 13.21 -0.75 5.80
C GLU A 54 13.73 -0.46 7.21
N ARG A 55 13.02 0.38 7.98
CA ARG A 55 13.35 0.66 9.38
C ARG A 55 13.34 -0.62 10.22
N ALA A 56 12.32 -1.46 10.08
CA ALA A 56 12.21 -2.67 10.87
C ALA A 56 13.28 -3.72 10.50
N ARG A 57 13.67 -3.80 9.22
CA ARG A 57 14.79 -4.63 8.76
C ARG A 57 16.11 -4.17 9.38
N CYS A 58 16.36 -2.88 9.50
CA CYS A 58 17.52 -2.35 10.23
C CYS A 58 17.53 -2.76 11.71
N SER A 59 16.37 -2.96 12.32
CA SER A 59 16.21 -3.47 13.69
C SER A 59 16.23 -5.00 13.81
N GLY A 60 16.47 -5.73 12.70
CA GLY A 60 16.58 -7.19 12.69
C GLY A 60 15.30 -7.94 12.34
N ALA A 61 14.26 -7.27 11.82
CA ALA A 61 13.08 -7.96 11.31
C ALA A 61 13.42 -8.79 10.06
N LEU A 62 12.94 -10.02 10.02
CA LEU A 62 13.05 -10.91 8.86
C LEU A 62 11.85 -10.73 7.93
N ALA A 63 11.58 -9.49 7.51
CA ALA A 63 10.41 -9.16 6.71
C ALA A 63 10.79 -8.75 5.28
N HIS A 64 10.00 -9.23 4.32
CA HIS A 64 10.07 -8.87 2.89
C HIS A 64 8.72 -8.31 2.44
N ALA A 65 8.75 -7.48 1.40
CA ALA A 65 7.54 -6.94 0.79
C ALA A 65 7.49 -7.28 -0.69
N GLU A 66 6.30 -7.66 -1.15
CA GLU A 66 5.96 -7.81 -2.55
C GLU A 66 5.10 -6.61 -2.95
N ILE A 67 5.62 -5.79 -3.87
CA ILE A 67 4.94 -4.57 -4.31
C ILE A 67 3.91 -4.94 -5.38
N ALA A 68 2.69 -4.41 -5.23
CA ALA A 68 1.62 -4.64 -6.18
C ALA A 68 2.00 -4.04 -7.55
N SER A 69 1.88 -4.83 -8.63
CA SER A 69 2.19 -4.36 -10.00
C SER A 69 1.34 -3.15 -10.39
N ALA A 70 0.07 -3.12 -9.97
CA ALA A 70 -0.83 -2.01 -10.20
C ALA A 70 -0.33 -0.70 -9.55
N ALA A 71 0.27 -0.78 -8.35
CA ALA A 71 0.82 0.39 -7.65
C ALA A 71 2.08 0.96 -8.32
N VAL A 72 2.75 0.16 -9.15
CA VAL A 72 3.91 0.62 -9.96
C VAL A 72 3.46 1.27 -11.26
N VAL A 73 2.41 0.73 -11.88
CA VAL A 73 2.01 1.09 -13.26
C VAL A 73 0.94 2.18 -13.30
N ALA A 74 0.10 2.28 -12.27
CA ALA A 74 -1.07 3.16 -12.26
C ALA A 74 -1.11 4.05 -11.02
N ASP A 75 -1.91 5.11 -11.12
CA ASP A 75 -1.98 6.18 -10.12
C ASP A 75 -3.37 6.30 -9.47
N GLY A 76 -3.41 6.73 -8.21
CA GLY A 76 -4.63 6.93 -7.44
C GLY A 76 -5.56 8.03 -7.96
N SER A 77 -5.05 8.96 -8.79
CA SER A 77 -5.88 10.03 -9.39
C SER A 77 -7.03 9.51 -10.23
N HIS A 78 -6.93 8.29 -10.77
CA HIS A 78 -7.98 7.67 -11.58
C HIS A 78 -9.29 7.42 -10.84
N TYR A 79 -9.26 7.31 -9.50
CA TYR A 79 -10.48 7.14 -8.70
C TYR A 79 -11.41 8.36 -8.76
N PHE A 80 -10.87 9.54 -9.05
CA PHE A 80 -11.62 10.79 -9.16
C PHE A 80 -12.10 11.11 -10.59
N ASN A 81 -11.97 10.16 -11.52
CA ASN A 81 -12.43 10.35 -12.89
C ASN A 81 -13.96 10.47 -12.95
N LYS A 82 -14.47 11.46 -13.70
CA LYS A 82 -15.91 11.68 -13.91
C LYS A 82 -16.63 10.46 -14.53
N CYS A 83 -15.91 9.66 -15.30
CA CYS A 83 -16.43 8.41 -15.85
C CYS A 83 -16.34 7.30 -14.79
N LEU A 84 -17.48 6.92 -14.22
CA LEU A 84 -17.57 5.86 -13.21
C LEU A 84 -16.95 4.53 -13.67
N LYS A 85 -17.17 4.16 -14.94
CA LYS A 85 -16.60 2.94 -15.52
C LYS A 85 -15.08 2.97 -15.54
N HIS A 86 -14.48 4.12 -15.87
CA HIS A 86 -13.03 4.32 -15.81
C HIS A 86 -12.54 4.14 -14.38
N ALA A 87 -13.10 4.91 -13.44
CA ALA A 87 -12.68 4.89 -12.04
C ALA A 87 -12.79 3.49 -11.40
N SER A 88 -13.87 2.76 -11.71
CA SER A 88 -14.10 1.41 -11.19
C SER A 88 -13.10 0.38 -11.73
N THR A 89 -12.55 0.59 -12.94
CA THR A 89 -11.58 -0.33 -13.55
C THR A 89 -10.23 -0.29 -12.84
N HIS A 90 -9.92 0.81 -12.14
CA HIS A 90 -8.69 0.97 -11.35
C HIS A 90 -8.81 0.47 -9.91
N MET A 91 -9.96 -0.09 -9.52
CA MET A 91 -10.11 -0.73 -8.21
C MET A 91 -9.40 -2.09 -8.20
N THR A 92 -8.41 -2.22 -7.33
CA THR A 92 -7.60 -3.42 -7.14
C THR A 92 -7.75 -3.97 -5.72
N GLU A 93 -7.00 -4.99 -5.34
CA GLU A 93 -6.96 -5.50 -3.95
C GLU A 93 -6.56 -4.40 -2.95
N VAL A 94 -5.58 -3.59 -3.32
CA VAL A 94 -5.07 -2.45 -2.55
C VAL A 94 -5.33 -1.13 -3.27
N PRO A 95 -5.52 -0.01 -2.55
CA PRO A 95 -5.69 1.30 -3.17
C PRO A 95 -4.42 1.75 -3.91
N LEU A 96 -4.59 2.24 -5.13
CA LEU A 96 -3.54 2.98 -5.82
C LEU A 96 -3.30 4.31 -5.12
N ARG A 97 -2.05 4.63 -4.86
CA ARG A 97 -1.64 5.88 -4.21
C ARG A 97 -1.42 6.96 -5.27
N THR A 98 -1.74 8.20 -4.94
CA THR A 98 -1.55 9.35 -5.84
C THR A 98 -0.07 9.72 -6.00
N GLU A 99 0.76 9.33 -5.03
CA GLU A 99 2.17 9.70 -4.96
C GLU A 99 3.01 8.50 -4.49
N GLY A 100 4.30 8.52 -4.81
CA GLY A 100 5.26 7.56 -4.28
C GLY A 100 5.64 6.39 -5.21
N SER A 101 5.13 6.34 -6.44
CA SER A 101 5.49 5.32 -7.45
C SER A 101 7.00 5.22 -7.70
N SER A 102 7.71 6.35 -7.75
CA SER A 102 9.16 6.39 -7.92
C SER A 102 9.92 5.70 -6.77
N LYS A 103 9.43 5.84 -5.54
CA LYS A 103 10.00 5.17 -4.37
C LYS A 103 9.75 3.67 -4.42
N LEU A 104 8.55 3.24 -4.81
CA LEU A 104 8.23 1.82 -5.02
C LEU A 104 9.17 1.19 -6.06
N ILE A 105 9.37 1.85 -7.20
CA ILE A 105 10.28 1.39 -8.26
C ILE A 105 11.72 1.30 -7.75
N SER A 106 12.18 2.31 -6.99
CA SER A 106 13.53 2.31 -6.44
C SER A 106 13.78 1.16 -5.46
N ALA A 107 12.74 0.75 -4.72
CA ALA A 107 12.82 -0.37 -3.78
C ALA A 107 12.88 -1.73 -4.48
N LEU A 108 12.27 -1.88 -5.67
CA LEU A 108 12.39 -3.09 -6.50
C LEU A 108 13.78 -3.29 -7.10
N ALA A 109 14.56 -2.21 -7.22
CA ALA A 109 15.90 -2.26 -7.80
C ALA A 109 17.00 -2.71 -6.80
N ARG A 110 16.64 -2.96 -5.53
CA ARG A 110 17.55 -3.38 -4.46
C ARG A 110 17.38 -4.86 -4.13
#